data_AF-A0A356EKR2-F1
#
_entry.id   AF-A0A356EKR2-F1
#
_cell.length_a   1.000
_cell.length_b   1.000
_cell.length_c   1.000
_cell.angle_alpha   90.00
_cell.angle_beta   90.00
_cell.angle_gamma   90.00
#
_symmetry.space_group_name_H-M   'P 1'
#
loop_
_entity.id
_entity.type
_entity.pdbx_description
1 polymer ?
#
loop_
_entity_poly.entity_id
_entity_poly.type
_entity_poly.pdbx_seq_one_letter_code
_entity_poly.pdbx_strand_id
1 'polypeptide(L)'
;MQYTAGATVDVDSFTFQVIDDDVEGSTPTEAVVLIGIKPVTVNPTAVNDTVNVRLSDRYVMIDVLANDTCGAAETLGITSVGTPSPNYGTATIENGQIKYELHPSYVGTVIISYTIDDSDENTPADTATV
;
A
#
# COMPACT_ATOMS: atom_id res chain seq x y z
N MET A 1 -21.21 -0.39 -29.80
CA MET A 1 -20.46 -1.58 -29.38
C MET A 1 -20.15 -1.42 -27.90
N GLN A 2 -20.53 -2.39 -27.05
CA GLN A 2 -20.07 -2.44 -25.66
C GLN A 2 -18.85 -3.36 -25.61
N TYR A 3 -17.75 -2.87 -25.06
CA TYR A 3 -16.52 -3.61 -24.85
C TYR A 3 -16.46 -4.04 -23.37
N THR A 4 -16.10 -5.31 -23.12
CA THR A 4 -15.84 -5.85 -21.79
C THR A 4 -14.41 -6.38 -21.79
N ALA A 5 -13.54 -5.80 -20.97
CA ALA A 5 -12.12 -6.16 -20.96
C ALA A 5 -11.87 -7.60 -20.50
N GLY A 6 -10.90 -8.27 -21.12
CA GLY A 6 -10.36 -9.54 -20.65
C GLY A 6 -9.56 -9.39 -19.35
N ALA A 7 -9.72 -10.33 -18.42
CA ALA A 7 -9.27 -10.24 -17.03
C ALA A 7 -7.76 -10.48 -16.78
N THR A 8 -6.89 -10.32 -17.78
CA THR A 8 -5.45 -10.60 -17.61
C THR A 8 -4.59 -9.48 -18.18
N VAL A 9 -3.41 -9.33 -17.57
CA VAL A 9 -2.42 -8.22 -17.63
C VAL A 9 -1.80 -7.93 -19.01
N ASP A 10 -2.45 -8.34 -20.09
CA ASP A 10 -1.96 -8.20 -21.45
C ASP A 10 -2.74 -7.13 -22.21
N VAL A 11 -2.11 -6.57 -23.24
CA VAL A 11 -2.74 -5.67 -24.21
C VAL A 11 -4.03 -6.34 -24.72
N ASP A 12 -5.17 -5.70 -24.51
CA ASP A 12 -6.41 -6.17 -25.11
C ASP A 12 -6.53 -5.59 -26.52
N SER A 13 -7.12 -6.36 -27.43
CA SER A 13 -7.29 -5.92 -28.81
C SER A 13 -8.60 -6.38 -29.40
N PHE A 14 -9.16 -5.55 -30.26
CA PHE A 14 -10.26 -5.95 -31.11
C PHE A 14 -10.00 -5.50 -32.55
N THR A 15 -10.55 -6.25 -33.48
CA THR A 15 -10.46 -5.95 -34.92
C THR A 15 -11.80 -5.41 -35.42
N PHE A 16 -11.73 -4.53 -36.41
CA PHE A 16 -12.90 -4.08 -37.16
C PHE A 16 -12.54 -3.93 -38.64
N GLN A 17 -13.54 -4.00 -39.49
CA GLN A 17 -13.37 -3.81 -40.93
C GLN A 17 -13.87 -2.43 -41.33
N VAL A 18 -13.10 -1.77 -42.19
CA VAL A 18 -13.47 -0.49 -42.81
C VAL A 18 -13.63 -0.72 -44.30
N ILE A 19 -14.76 -0.30 -44.85
CA ILE A 19 -15.03 -0.32 -46.28
C ILE A 19 -15.40 1.10 -46.70
N ASP A 20 -14.83 1.56 -47.81
CA ASP A 20 -15.21 2.82 -48.44
C ASP A 20 -16.47 2.57 -49.28
N ASP A 21 -17.59 3.14 -48.84
CA ASP A 21 -18.90 2.98 -49.46
C ASP A 21 -19.10 3.88 -50.69
N ASP A 22 -18.20 4.83 -50.94
CA ASP A 22 -18.22 5.73 -52.10
C ASP A 22 -17.52 5.11 -53.34
N VAL A 23 -16.86 3.96 -53.20
CA VAL A 23 -16.12 3.28 -54.28
C VAL A 23 -16.68 1.87 -54.54
N GLU A 24 -17.33 1.72 -55.71
CA GLU A 24 -17.91 0.44 -56.14
C GLU A 24 -16.82 -0.63 -56.34
N GLY A 25 -16.96 -1.76 -55.63
CA GLY A 25 -15.98 -2.85 -55.64
C GLY A 25 -14.90 -2.77 -54.56
N SER A 26 -14.99 -1.81 -53.63
CA SER A 26 -14.09 -1.75 -52.47
C SER A 26 -14.12 -3.03 -51.64
N THR A 27 -12.94 -3.48 -51.21
CA THR A 27 -12.78 -4.60 -50.30
C THR A 27 -12.64 -4.12 -48.87
N PRO A 28 -13.25 -4.78 -47.88
CA PRO A 28 -13.06 -4.42 -46.48
C PRO A 28 -11.58 -4.52 -46.10
N THR A 29 -11.07 -3.51 -45.41
CA THR A 29 -9.73 -3.49 -44.84
C THR A 29 -9.82 -3.76 -43.34
N GLU A 30 -9.01 -4.70 -42.83
CA GLU A 30 -8.94 -4.95 -41.40
C GLU A 30 -8.10 -3.87 -40.69
N ALA A 31 -8.64 -3.36 -39.58
CA ALA A 31 -7.97 -2.46 -38.67
C ALA A 31 -7.97 -3.05 -37.24
N VAL A 32 -6.91 -2.79 -36.48
CA VAL A 32 -6.73 -3.28 -35.11
C VAL A 32 -6.74 -2.10 -34.14
N VAL A 33 -7.52 -2.20 -33.07
CA VAL A 33 -7.44 -1.29 -31.91
C VAL A 33 -6.70 -2.01 -30.79
N LEU A 34 -5.67 -1.35 -30.26
CA LEU A 34 -4.92 -1.80 -29.09
C LEU A 34 -5.38 -1.02 -27.86
N ILE A 35 -5.71 -1.73 -26.79
CA ILE A 35 -6.08 -1.17 -25.49
C ILE A 35 -4.98 -1.55 -24.49
N GLY A 36 -4.21 -0.56 -24.06
CA GLY A 36 -3.22 -0.74 -23.02
C GLY A 36 -3.87 -0.60 -21.63
N ILE A 37 -3.89 -1.68 -20.87
CA ILE A 37 -4.22 -1.64 -19.43
C ILE A 37 -2.89 -1.50 -18.68
N LYS A 38 -2.65 -0.35 -18.05
CA LYS A 38 -1.48 -0.18 -17.18
C LYS A 38 -1.89 -0.55 -15.75
N PRO A 39 -1.22 -1.52 -15.11
CA PRO A 39 -1.46 -1.76 -13.69
C PRO A 39 -1.13 -0.49 -12.90
N VAL A 40 -2.04 -0.12 -11.99
CA VAL A 40 -1.74 0.86 -10.96
C VAL A 40 -0.94 0.11 -9.92
N THR A 41 0.35 0.43 -9.80
CA THR A 41 1.14 -0.01 -8.64
C THR A 41 0.53 0.66 -7.42
N VAL A 42 -0.11 -0.12 -6.56
CA VAL A 42 -0.58 0.34 -5.26
C VAL A 42 0.49 -0.06 -4.26
N ASN A 43 1.18 0.93 -3.69
CA ASN A 43 2.16 0.68 -2.65
C ASN A 43 1.54 1.03 -1.30
N PRO A 44 1.99 0.40 -0.21
CA PRO A 44 1.70 0.91 1.12
C PRO A 44 2.25 2.33 1.26
N THR A 45 1.53 3.18 1.98
CA THR A 45 1.94 4.54 2.36
C THR A 45 1.82 4.66 3.86
N ALA A 46 2.96 4.81 4.52
CA ALA A 46 3.07 4.96 5.96
C ALA A 46 3.00 6.44 6.34
N VAL A 47 2.24 6.76 7.39
CA VAL A 47 2.01 8.13 7.86
C VAL A 47 2.40 8.24 9.32
N ASN A 48 3.29 9.19 9.63
CA ASN A 48 3.77 9.38 11.00
C ASN A 48 2.62 9.59 12.00
N ASP A 49 2.80 8.98 13.16
CA ASP A 49 1.90 9.04 14.29
C ASP A 49 2.42 9.92 15.41
N THR A 50 1.57 10.18 16.39
CA THR A 50 1.96 10.80 17.65
C THR A 50 1.05 10.32 18.77
N VAL A 51 1.64 9.87 19.87
CA VAL A 51 0.91 9.45 21.08
C VAL A 51 1.47 10.14 22.32
N ASN A 52 0.60 10.50 23.25
CA ASN A 52 0.99 10.98 24.58
C ASN A 52 0.73 9.87 25.59
N VAL A 53 1.75 9.52 26.37
CA VAL A 53 1.70 8.48 27.41
C VAL A 53 1.98 9.08 28.78
N ARG A 54 1.46 8.45 29.84
CA ARG A 54 1.79 8.85 31.21
C ARG A 54 2.83 7.88 31.77
N LEU A 55 3.80 8.39 32.52
CA LEU A 55 4.80 7.55 33.19
C LEU A 55 4.20 6.56 34.20
N SER A 56 2.95 6.78 34.63
CA SER A 56 2.19 5.83 35.45
C SER A 56 1.81 4.54 34.69
N ASP A 57 1.80 4.59 33.37
CA ASP A 57 1.45 3.45 32.52
C ASP A 57 2.65 2.51 32.41
N ARG A 58 2.39 1.20 32.46
CA ARG A 58 3.45 0.19 32.26
C ARG A 58 3.80 0.04 30.78
N TYR A 59 2.78 0.10 29.93
CA TYR A 59 2.90 0.02 28.48
C TYR A 59 1.71 0.74 27.82
N VAL A 60 1.84 1.00 26.53
CA VAL A 60 0.76 1.47 25.65
C VAL A 60 0.69 0.58 24.42
N MET A 61 -0.53 0.39 23.90
CA MET A 61 -0.76 -0.20 22.57
C MET A 61 -1.07 0.93 21.60
N ILE A 62 -0.35 0.98 20.48
CA ILE A 62 -0.41 2.07 19.52
C ILE A 62 -0.87 1.50 18.17
N ASP A 63 -2.03 1.98 17.71
CA ASP A 63 -2.60 1.64 16.40
C ASP A 63 -2.02 2.55 15.32
N VAL A 64 -0.81 2.22 14.86
CA VAL A 64 -0.12 3.00 13.82
C VAL A 64 -0.71 2.80 12.42
N LEU A 65 -1.51 1.75 12.20
CA LEU A 65 -2.09 1.48 10.88
C LEU A 65 -3.34 2.33 10.59
N ALA A 66 -3.84 3.08 11.58
CA ALA A 66 -5.11 3.80 11.48
C ALA A 66 -5.13 4.94 10.44
N ASN A 67 -3.96 5.50 10.14
CA ASN A 67 -3.76 6.58 9.17
C ASN A 67 -2.95 6.14 7.93
N ASP A 68 -2.55 4.88 7.85
CA ASP A 68 -1.80 4.29 6.74
C ASP A 68 -2.75 3.82 5.62
N THR A 69 -2.23 3.68 4.39
CA THR A 69 -3.04 3.25 3.23
C THR A 69 -2.30 2.28 2.32
N CYS A 70 -3.00 1.36 1.63
CA CYS A 70 -2.41 0.39 0.69
C CYS A 70 -3.22 0.20 -0.61
N GLY A 71 -3.85 1.27 -1.10
CA GLY A 71 -4.68 1.17 -2.31
C GLY A 71 -5.81 0.14 -2.19
N ALA A 72 -5.96 -0.73 -3.20
CA ALA A 72 -7.22 -1.44 -3.46
C ALA A 72 -7.21 -2.98 -3.28
N ALA A 73 -6.13 -3.62 -2.81
CA ALA A 73 -6.08 -5.08 -2.88
C ALA A 73 -5.62 -5.87 -1.65
N GLU A 74 -5.03 -5.30 -0.60
CA GLU A 74 -4.52 -6.15 0.48
C GLU A 74 -4.67 -5.54 1.88
N THR A 75 -4.33 -6.33 2.92
CA THR A 75 -4.36 -5.89 4.32
C THR A 75 -2.99 -5.37 4.73
N LEU A 76 -2.94 -4.16 5.31
CA LEU A 76 -1.70 -3.63 5.89
C LEU A 76 -1.27 -4.42 7.13
N GLY A 77 0.03 -4.68 7.23
CA GLY A 77 0.65 -5.28 8.40
C GLY A 77 1.96 -4.58 8.79
N ILE A 78 2.24 -4.55 10.09
CA ILE A 78 3.54 -4.08 10.61
C ILE A 78 4.55 -5.23 10.47
N THR A 79 5.61 -5.03 9.69
CA THR A 79 6.64 -6.05 9.45
C THR A 79 7.88 -5.83 10.30
N SER A 80 8.15 -4.60 10.71
CA SER A 80 9.28 -4.27 11.58
C SER A 80 8.96 -3.12 12.52
N VAL A 81 9.56 -3.15 13.71
CA VAL A 81 9.54 -2.04 14.67
C VAL A 81 10.96 -1.75 15.13
N GLY A 82 11.28 -0.46 15.17
CA GLY A 82 12.57 0.05 15.63
C GLY A 82 12.75 -0.18 17.13
N THR A 83 13.99 -0.31 17.56
CA THR A 83 14.32 -0.41 18.98
C THR A 83 14.64 0.98 19.53
N PRO A 84 13.90 1.49 20.54
CA PRO A 84 14.28 2.70 21.26
C PRO A 84 15.67 2.60 21.89
N SER A 85 16.21 3.73 22.36
CA SER A 85 17.38 3.69 23.26
C SER A 85 17.07 2.81 24.48
N PRO A 86 18.00 1.98 24.97
CA PRO A 86 17.75 1.08 26.11
C PRO A 86 17.24 1.76 27.38
N ASN A 87 17.55 3.05 27.56
CA ASN A 87 17.11 3.83 28.71
C ASN A 87 15.72 4.46 28.51
N TYR A 88 15.11 4.31 27.34
CA TYR A 88 13.84 4.95 26.98
C TYR A 88 12.68 3.95 26.98
N GLY A 89 12.93 2.65 26.88
CA GLY A 89 11.90 1.61 26.93
C GLY A 89 12.14 0.53 25.88
N THR A 90 11.12 -0.29 25.63
CA THR A 90 11.12 -1.35 24.61
C THR A 90 9.91 -1.20 23.70
N ALA A 91 10.06 -1.59 22.43
CA ALA A 91 8.99 -1.59 21.45
C ALA A 91 8.90 -2.98 20.81
N THR A 92 7.69 -3.51 20.70
CA THR A 92 7.41 -4.83 20.12
C THR A 92 6.11 -4.79 19.32
N ILE A 93 5.95 -5.70 18.36
CA ILE A 93 4.69 -5.87 17.63
C ILE A 93 3.84 -6.88 18.40
N GLU A 94 2.64 -6.49 18.82
CA GLU A 94 1.68 -7.36 19.51
C GLU A 94 0.27 -7.09 18.96
N ASN A 95 -0.43 -8.14 18.49
CA ASN A 95 -1.79 -8.04 17.95
C ASN A 95 -1.97 -7.00 16.83
N GLY A 96 -0.98 -6.85 15.94
CA GLY A 96 -1.05 -5.89 14.83
C GLY A 96 -0.81 -4.43 15.24
N GLN A 97 -0.38 -4.18 16.48
CA GLN A 97 -0.09 -2.87 17.02
C GLN A 97 1.34 -2.79 17.54
N ILE A 98 1.86 -1.58 17.71
CA ILE A 98 3.10 -1.37 18.45
C ILE A 98 2.79 -1.32 19.94
N LYS A 99 3.34 -2.28 20.69
CA LYS A 99 3.41 -2.21 22.14
C LYS A 99 4.70 -1.54 22.54
N TYR A 100 4.58 -0.40 23.21
CA TYR A 100 5.70 0.31 23.81
C TYR A 100 5.65 0.18 25.34
N GLU A 101 6.65 -0.46 25.93
CA GLU A 101 6.82 -0.57 27.38
C GLU A 101 7.74 0.54 27.88
N LEU A 102 7.26 1.32 28.85
CA LEU A 102 7.92 2.54 29.29
C LEU A 102 9.09 2.22 30.23
N HIS A 103 10.20 2.95 30.09
CA HIS A 103 11.24 2.93 31.11
C HIS A 103 10.81 3.81 32.30
N PRO A 104 10.74 3.30 33.55
CA PRO A 104 10.15 4.01 34.69
C PRO A 104 10.84 5.33 35.08
N SER A 105 12.09 5.55 34.65
CA SER A 105 12.86 6.74 34.97
C SER A 105 13.04 7.70 33.79
N TYR A 106 12.45 7.41 32.63
CA TYR A 106 12.60 8.26 31.45
C TYR A 106 11.38 9.14 31.25
N VAL A 107 11.60 10.44 31.12
CA VAL A 107 10.59 11.43 30.76
C VAL A 107 11.12 12.22 29.58
N GLY A 108 10.45 12.13 28.45
CA GLY A 108 10.86 12.77 27.21
C GLY A 108 10.18 12.16 26.00
N THR A 109 10.56 12.64 24.83
CA THR A 109 10.09 12.13 23.55
C THR A 109 10.90 10.92 23.13
N VAL A 110 10.20 9.82 22.83
CA VAL A 110 10.77 8.66 22.14
C VAL A 110 10.27 8.68 20.71
N ILE A 111 11.14 8.36 19.76
CA ILE A 111 10.80 8.20 18.35
C ILE A 111 11.07 6.76 17.98
N ILE A 112 10.06 6.07 17.46
CA ILE A 112 10.12 4.66 17.09
C ILE A 112 9.76 4.55 15.62
N SER A 113 10.70 4.10 14.78
CA SER A 113 10.39 3.78 13.39
C SER A 113 9.60 2.48 13.29
N TYR A 114 8.71 2.36 12.31
CA TYR A 114 8.07 1.11 11.95
C TYR A 114 8.00 0.94 10.45
N THR A 115 7.84 -0.30 10.00
CA THR A 115 7.71 -0.66 8.58
C THR A 115 6.38 -1.35 8.36
N ILE A 116 5.67 -0.94 7.32
CA ILE A 116 4.42 -1.55 6.88
C ILE A 116 4.58 -2.19 5.49
N ASP A 117 3.80 -3.23 5.27
CA ASP A 117 3.71 -3.96 4.02
C ASP A 117 2.23 -4.29 3.75
N ASP A 118 1.85 -4.42 2.48
CA ASP A 118 0.55 -4.86 2.04
C ASP A 118 0.52 -6.34 1.66
N SER A 119 1.53 -7.13 2.01
CA SER A 119 1.58 -8.59 1.75
C SER A 119 1.66 -9.01 0.28
N ASP A 120 1.72 -8.06 -0.66
CA ASP A 120 2.16 -8.31 -2.02
C ASP A 120 3.69 -8.25 -2.09
N GLU A 121 4.36 -9.38 -2.34
CA GLU A 121 5.82 -9.45 -2.46
C GLU A 121 6.39 -8.56 -3.58
N ASN A 122 5.54 -8.00 -4.45
CA ASN A 122 5.92 -7.10 -5.54
C ASN A 122 5.81 -5.61 -5.18
N THR A 123 5.26 -5.25 -4.02
CA THR A 123 5.17 -3.85 -3.57
C THR A 123 6.30 -3.55 -2.58
N PRO A 124 7.00 -2.41 -2.71
CA PRO A 124 7.97 -2.00 -1.70
C PRO A 124 7.26 -1.61 -0.41
N ALA A 125 7.77 -2.10 0.72
CA ALA A 125 7.38 -1.64 2.05
C ALA A 125 7.68 -0.14 2.26
N ASP A 126 6.94 0.49 3.16
CA ASP A 126 7.13 1.90 3.54
C ASP A 126 7.39 2.05 5.05
N THR A 127 7.99 3.16 5.45
CA THR A 127 8.40 3.41 6.84
C THR A 127 7.88 4.75 7.37
N ALA A 128 7.43 4.76 8.61
CA ALA A 128 7.05 5.96 9.34
C ALA A 128 7.52 5.88 10.79
N THR A 129 7.20 6.90 11.59
CA THR A 129 7.56 6.99 13.00
C THR A 129 6.36 7.27 13.88
N VAL A 130 6.39 6.76 15.11
CA VAL A 130 5.50 7.14 16.21
C VAL A 130 6.26 7.63 17.43
#